data_AF-A0A1H2T3K1-F1
#
_entry.id   AF-A0A1H2T3K1-F1
#
_cell.length_a   1.000
_cell.length_b   1.000
_cell.length_c   1.000
_cell.angle_alpha   90.00
_cell.angle_beta   90.00
_cell.angle_gamma   90.00
#
_symmetry.space_group_name_H-M   'P 1'
#
loop_
_entity.id
_entity.type
_entity.pdbx_description
1 polymer ?
#
loop_
_entity_poly.entity_id
_entity_poly.type
_entity_poly.pdbx_seq_one_letter_code
_entity_poly.pdbx_strand_id
1 'polypeptide(L)'
;MANILSPLHAALQDALHDDLIQPNPLLGWTYQRNEAPATKDHVDPFTKEEQQVIIEEATGQIKNQCIVFFWTGMRTSELIALE
;
A
#
# COMPACT_ATOMS: atom_id res chain seq x y z
N MET A 1 -6.82 2.94 12.71
CA MET A 1 -8.07 3.38 12.06
C MET A 1 -8.45 2.34 11.04
N ALA A 2 -9.63 1.73 11.14
CA ALA A 2 -10.06 0.70 10.20
C ALA A 2 -10.44 1.34 8.85
N ASN A 3 -9.99 0.77 7.73
CA ASN A 3 -10.38 1.21 6.40
C ASN A 3 -11.78 0.66 6.05
N ILE A 4 -12.82 1.23 6.65
CA ILE A 4 -14.22 0.73 6.56
C ILE A 4 -14.88 1.13 5.23
N LEU A 5 -14.48 2.26 4.65
CA LEU A 5 -15.09 2.76 3.43
C LEU A 5 -14.78 1.89 2.22
N SER A 6 -13.55 1.38 2.07
CA SER A 6 -13.19 0.50 0.96
C SER A 6 -14.08 -0.76 0.86
N PRO A 7 -14.22 -1.59 1.91
CA PRO A 7 -15.09 -2.76 1.84
C PRO A 7 -16.58 -2.39 1.71
N LEU A 8 -17.02 -1.26 2.29
CA LEU A 8 -18.40 -0.79 2.14
C LEU A 8 -18.71 -0.37 0.68
N HIS A 9 -17.78 0.31 0.01
CA HIS A 9 -17.92 0.67 -1.40
C HIS A 9 -18.02 -0.56 -2.29
N ALA A 10 -17.18 -1.57 -2.06
CA ALA A 10 -17.24 -2.83 -2.79
C ALA A 10 -18.61 -3.52 -2.60
N ALA A 11 -19.05 -3.68 -1.36
CA ALA A 11 -20.33 -4.32 -1.05
C ALA A 11 -21.55 -3.59 -1.63
N LEU A 12 -21.56 -2.25 -1.62
CA LEU A 12 -22.65 -1.47 -2.22
C LEU A 12 -22.64 -1.50 -3.76
N GLN A 13 -21.46 -1.63 -4.36
CA GLN A 13 -21.33 -1.80 -5.80
C GLN A 13 -21.83 -3.18 -6.23
N ASP A 14 -21.48 -4.22 -5.49
CA ASP A 14 -21.97 -5.59 -5.71
C ASP A 14 -23.50 -5.65 -5.53
N ALA A 15 -24.04 -5.04 -4.47
CA ALA A 15 -25.49 -4.97 -4.23
C ALA A 15 -26.25 -4.21 -5.33
N LEU A 16 -25.63 -3.20 -5.95
CA LEU A 16 -26.22 -2.51 -7.11
C LEU A 16 -26.18 -3.39 -8.35
N HIS A 17 -25.08 -4.14 -8.57
CA HIS A 17 -24.95 -5.07 -9.70
C HIS A 17 -25.97 -6.21 -9.63
N ASP A 18 -26.25 -6.68 -8.41
CA ASP A 18 -27.21 -7.75 -8.13
C ASP A 18 -28.67 -7.24 -8.00
N ASP A 19 -28.95 -5.98 -8.37
CA ASP A 19 -30.25 -5.32 -8.29
C ASP A 19 -30.91 -5.34 -6.88
N LEU A 20 -30.13 -5.54 -5.81
CA LEU A 20 -30.60 -5.52 -4.42
C LEU A 20 -30.94 -4.11 -3.93
N ILE A 21 -30.34 -3.10 -4.54
CA ILE A 21 -30.60 -1.67 -4.29
C ILE A 21 -30.75 -0.92 -5.62
N GLN A 22 -31.52 0.17 -5.61
CA GLN A 22 -31.83 0.94 -6.83
C GLN A 22 -30.81 2.06 -7.08
N PRO A 23 -30.47 2.92 -6.09
CA PRO A 23 -29.27 3.75 -6.17
C PRO A 23 -28.18 3.29 -5.18
N ASN A 24 -26.92 3.38 -5.59
CA ASN A 24 -25.79 3.30 -4.65
C ASN A 24 -25.68 4.63 -3.89
N PRO A 25 -25.88 4.66 -2.56
CA PRO A 25 -25.89 5.89 -1.77
C PRO A 25 -24.52 6.57 -1.66
N LEU A 26 -23.43 5.87 -1.97
CA LEU A 26 -22.07 6.41 -1.98
C LEU A 26 -21.55 6.74 -3.38
N LEU A 27 -22.41 6.68 -4.40
CA LEU A 27 -22.02 7.01 -5.76
C LEU A 27 -21.53 8.45 -5.86
N GLY A 28 -20.28 8.64 -6.28
CA GLY A 28 -19.64 9.96 -6.42
C GLY A 28 -19.24 10.62 -5.09
N TRP A 29 -19.53 10.00 -3.94
CA TRP A 29 -19.06 10.50 -2.66
C TRP A 29 -17.65 9.97 -2.37
N THR A 30 -16.77 10.85 -1.89
CA THR A 30 -15.43 10.48 -1.45
C THR A 30 -15.14 11.14 -0.11
N TYR A 31 -14.46 10.42 0.78
CA TYR A 31 -14.01 11.00 2.03
C TYR A 31 -12.90 12.02 1.77
N GLN A 32 -13.12 13.25 2.20
CA GLN A 32 -12.09 14.27 2.25
C GLN A 32 -11.58 14.40 3.68
N ARG A 33 -10.28 14.22 3.86
CA ARG A 33 -9.64 14.45 5.15
C ARG A 33 -9.51 15.97 5.36
N ASN A 34 -10.15 16.49 6.39
CA ASN A 34 -10.09 17.93 6.71
C ASN A 34 -8.71 18.36 7.24
N GLU A 35 -7.92 17.42 7.76
CA GLU A 35 -6.58 17.67 8.28
C GLU A 35 -5.52 17.53 7.19
N ALA A 36 -4.65 18.54 7.07
CA ALA A 36 -3.47 18.48 6.22
C ALA A 36 -2.63 17.24 6.52
N PRO A 37 -1.89 16.68 5.53
CA PRO A 37 -0.87 15.66 5.75
C PRO A 37 0.00 16.03 6.95
N ALA A 38 0.19 15.10 7.88
CA ALA A 38 1.10 15.34 8.99
C ALA A 38 2.49 15.54 8.41
N THR A 39 3.12 16.68 8.71
CA THR A 39 4.42 17.09 8.16
C THR A 39 5.62 16.34 8.73
N LYS A 40 5.39 15.27 9.50
CA LYS A 40 6.47 14.47 10.10
C LYS A 40 6.82 13.29 9.21
N ASP A 41 7.59 13.56 8.17
CA ASP A 41 8.51 12.54 7.66
C ASP A 41 9.83 12.68 8.41
N HIS A 42 9.87 12.15 9.63
CA HIS A 42 11.14 11.77 10.25
C HIS A 42 11.51 10.37 9.75
N VAL A 43 11.69 10.26 8.43
CA VAL A 43 12.21 9.04 7.81
C VAL A 43 13.72 9.17 7.84
N ASP A 44 14.38 8.20 8.48
CA ASP A 44 15.83 8.05 8.47
C ASP A 44 16.20 6.98 7.44
N PRO A 45 16.51 7.36 6.19
CA PRO A 45 16.78 6.39 5.14
C PRO A 45 18.15 5.74 5.33
N PHE A 46 18.26 4.45 5.00
CA PHE A 46 19.55 3.77 5.00
C PHE A 46 20.54 4.45 4.06
N THR A 47 21.75 4.67 4.57
CA THR A 47 22.92 5.04 3.78
C THR A 47 23.31 3.92 2.81
N LYS A 48 24.17 4.22 1.84
CA LYS A 48 24.64 3.21 0.87
C LYS A 48 25.43 2.10 1.55
N GLU A 49 26.18 2.46 2.57
CA GLU A 49 26.99 1.56 3.38
C GLU A 49 26.10 0.60 4.16
N GLU A 50 25.04 1.10 4.80
CA GLU A 50 24.06 0.27 5.50
C GLU A 50 23.29 -0.66 4.54
N GLN A 51 22.89 -0.16 3.37
CA GLN A 51 22.25 -0.99 2.34
C GLN A 51 23.15 -2.14 1.90
N GLN A 52 24.45 -1.87 1.72
CA GLN A 52 25.43 -2.90 1.34
C GLN A 52 25.57 -3.97 2.42
N VAL A 53 25.70 -3.57 3.69
CA VAL A 53 25.76 -4.51 4.82
C VAL A 53 24.51 -5.39 4.88
N ILE A 54 23.32 -4.81 4.68
CA ILE A 54 22.06 -5.55 4.65
C ILE A 54 22.05 -6.61 3.53
N ILE A 55 22.51 -6.27 2.32
CA ILE A 55 22.58 -7.20 1.19
C ILE A 55 23.59 -8.33 1.42
N GLU A 56 24.72 -8.01 2.06
CA GLU A 56 25.78 -8.98 2.35
C GLU A 56 25.34 -10.04 3.36
N GLU A 57 24.67 -9.61 4.43
CA GLU A 57 24.16 -10.48 5.50
C GLU A 57 22.87 -11.23 5.12
N ALA A 58 22.11 -10.74 4.14
CA ALA A 58 20.91 -11.42 3.66
C ALA A 58 21.24 -12.76 2.98
N THR A 59 20.48 -13.81 3.31
CA THR A 59 20.68 -15.17 2.78
C THR A 59 19.41 -15.70 2.09
N GLY A 60 19.57 -16.48 1.02
CA GLY A 60 18.43 -17.01 0.27
C GLY A 60 17.68 -15.93 -0.54
N GLN A 61 16.37 -16.11 -0.72
CA GLN A 61 15.54 -15.29 -1.62
C GLN A 61 15.40 -13.83 -1.17
N ILE A 62 15.47 -13.57 0.14
CA ILE A 62 15.39 -12.21 0.70
C ILE A 62 16.56 -11.34 0.22
N LYS A 63 17.72 -11.91 -0.09
CA LYS A 63 18.85 -11.15 -0.67
C LYS A 63 18.47 -10.50 -1.99
N ASN A 64 17.80 -11.24 -2.86
CA ASN A 64 17.34 -10.74 -4.16
C ASN A 64 16.26 -9.66 -3.97
N GLN A 65 15.36 -9.85 -3.00
CA GLN A 65 14.34 -8.85 -2.67
C GLN A 65 14.97 -7.55 -2.14
N CYS A 66 15.94 -7.61 -1.22
CA CYS A 66 16.66 -6.45 -0.72
C CYS A 66 17.35 -5.66 -1.85
N ILE A 67 17.99 -6.35 -2.79
CA ILE A 67 18.60 -5.71 -3.96
C ILE A 67 17.54 -4.96 -4.76
N VAL A 68 16.41 -5.60 -5.10
CA VAL A 68 15.38 -4.94 -5.90
C VAL A 68 14.73 -3.79 -5.14
N PHE A 69 14.44 -3.95 -3.83
CA PHE A 69 13.90 -2.88 -2.98
C PHE A 69 14.74 -1.61 -3.04
N PHE A 70 16.04 -1.73 -2.82
CA PHE A 70 16.94 -0.57 -2.79
C PHE A 70 17.13 0.07 -4.17
N TRP A 71 17.04 -0.71 -5.25
CA TRP A 71 17.25 -0.20 -6.61
C TRP A 71 16.01 0.38 -7.28
N THR A 72 14.81 -0.15 -6.99
CA THR A 72 13.58 0.24 -7.69
C THR A 72 12.64 1.09 -6.86
N GLY A 73 12.75 1.04 -5.53
CA GLY A 73 11.78 1.67 -4.63
C GLY A 73 10.39 1.05 -4.71
N MET A 74 10.25 -0.16 -5.27
CA MET A 74 8.98 -0.88 -5.34
C MET A 74 8.41 -1.13 -3.94
N ARG A 75 7.08 -1.13 -3.85
CA ARG A 75 6.39 -1.51 -2.61
C ARG A 75 6.55 -3.01 -2.37
N THR A 76 6.53 -3.40 -1.09
CA THR A 76 6.60 -4.81 -0.69
C THR A 76 5.54 -5.68 -1.36
N SER A 77 4.32 -5.15 -1.53
CA SER A 77 3.24 -5.85 -2.24
C SER A 77 3.54 -6.09 -3.72
N GLU A 78 4.24 -5.18 -4.37
CA GLU A 78 4.60 -5.29 -5.79
C GLU A 78 5.73 -6.32 -5.98
N LEU A 79 6.65 -6.40 -5.01
CA LEU A 79 7.76 -7.34 -5.02
C LEU A 79 7.34 -8.79 -4.73
N ILE A 80 6.41 -9.00 -3.77
CA ILE A 80 5.87 -10.33 -3.47
C ILE A 80 5.05 -10.88 -4.64
N ALA A 81 4.40 -10.01 -5.41
CA ALA A 81 3.63 -10.44 -6.59
C ALA A 81 4.49 -10.91 -7.78
N LEU A 82 5.83 -10.79 -7.71
CA LEU A 82 6.75 -11.32 -8.72
C LEU A 82 7.13 -12.79 -8.50
N GLU A 83 6.88 -13.30 -7.29
CA GLU A 83 7.02 -14.72 -6.95
C GLU A 83 5.78 -15.51 -7.42
#